data_AF-A0A0G1SJR0-F1
#
_entry.id   AF-A0A0G1SJR0-F1
#
_cell.length_a   1.000
_cell.length_b   1.000
_cell.length_c   1.000
_cell.angle_alpha   90.00
_cell.angle_beta   90.00
_cell.angle_gamma   90.00
#
_symmetry.space_group_name_H-M   'P 1'
#
loop_
_entity.id
_entity.type
_entity.pdbx_description
1 polymer ?
#
loop_
_entity_poly.entity_id
_entity_poly.type
_entity_poly.pdbx_seq_one_letter_code
_entity_poly.pdbx_strand_id
1 'polypeptide(L)'
;MFYEIKKGKKFAVVVGGGSVCRKYQQAAGEIGTLTRDDLDWLGIHATRLNGHLLRTIFRGIAHPRVFKNPHQVPQKSAYPLLVAAGWKPGWSTDYVAVCLAKRLGASQVFNFSNIDYVYTADPRKDPSAKALPEMTWKEYQALIGGEWKPGMNAPFDPIASRLAARAGIEVAILNGKNIANVKACFQRKKFVGTRIAL
;
A
#
# COMPACT_ATOMS: atom_id res chain seq x y z
N MET A 1 13.87 8.16 -2.96
CA MET A 1 12.89 9.26 -2.81
C MET A 1 13.54 10.64 -2.93
N PHE A 2 14.48 11.05 -2.07
CA PHE A 2 15.10 12.39 -2.15
C PHE A 2 15.66 12.76 -3.54
N TYR A 3 16.39 11.83 -4.17
CA TYR A 3 16.93 12.04 -5.51
C TYR A 3 15.84 12.31 -6.56
N GLU A 4 14.70 11.62 -6.48
CA GLU A 4 13.57 11.78 -7.37
C GLU A 4 12.79 13.08 -7.07
N ILE A 5 12.71 13.48 -5.80
CA ILE A 5 12.13 14.77 -5.39
C ILE A 5 12.96 15.94 -5.95
N LYS A 6 14.30 15.85 -5.93
CA LYS A 6 15.17 16.85 -6.56
C LYS A 6 14.95 16.98 -8.08
N LYS A 7 14.41 15.93 -8.73
CA LYS A 7 13.99 15.95 -10.14
C LYS A 7 12.56 16.45 -10.35
N GLY A 8 11.91 16.98 -9.32
CA GLY A 8 10.55 17.54 -9.39
C GLY A 8 9.42 16.53 -9.17
N LYS A 9 9.71 15.24 -8.90
CA LYS A 9 8.66 14.27 -8.57
C LYS A 9 8.06 14.55 -7.20
N LYS A 10 6.74 14.38 -7.07
CA LYS A 10 6.01 14.42 -5.80
C LYS A 10 5.52 13.02 -5.44
N PHE A 11 5.45 12.75 -4.14
CA PHE A 11 5.06 11.44 -3.60
C PHE A 11 3.90 11.59 -2.63
N ALA A 12 2.95 10.67 -2.71
CA ALA A 12 2.01 10.39 -1.64
C ALA A 12 2.29 8.99 -1.11
N VAL A 13 2.51 8.87 0.20
CA VAL A 13 2.84 7.60 0.86
C VAL A 13 1.74 7.24 1.83
N VAL A 14 1.19 6.04 1.68
CA VAL A 14 0.27 5.43 2.65
C VAL A 14 1.03 4.39 3.45
N VAL A 15 0.95 4.47 4.77
CA VAL A 15 1.70 3.57 5.67
C VAL A 15 0.79 2.52 6.27
N GLY A 16 1.18 1.26 6.18
CA GLY A 16 0.49 0.11 6.78
C GLY A 16 0.57 0.06 8.32
N GLY A 17 -0.28 -0.77 8.93
CA GLY A 17 -0.28 -0.99 10.38
C GLY A 17 0.87 -1.88 10.88
N GLY A 18 1.33 -2.80 10.02
CA GLY A 18 2.51 -3.62 10.27
C GLY A 18 2.45 -4.46 11.56
N SER A 19 3.61 -4.69 12.16
CA SER A 19 3.73 -5.43 13.43
C SER A 19 3.08 -4.71 14.61
N VAL A 20 3.04 -3.37 14.59
CA VAL A 20 2.38 -2.56 15.63
C VAL A 20 0.89 -2.92 15.71
N CYS A 21 0.20 -2.96 14.56
CA CYS A 21 -1.19 -3.40 14.48
C CYS A 21 -1.38 -4.79 15.11
N ARG A 22 -0.58 -5.77 14.67
CA ARG A 22 -0.70 -7.16 15.15
C ARG A 22 -0.51 -7.29 16.66
N LYS A 23 0.47 -6.58 17.23
CA LYS A 23 0.73 -6.58 18.67
C LYS A 23 -0.46 -6.05 19.47
N TYR A 24 -1.08 -4.95 19.01
CA TYR A 24 -2.22 -4.36 19.70
C TYR A 24 -3.49 -5.19 19.55
N GLN A 25 -3.75 -5.75 18.36
CA GLN A 25 -4.88 -6.67 18.15
C GLN A 25 -4.73 -7.94 18.99
N GLN A 26 -3.52 -8.50 19.11
CA GLN A 26 -3.25 -9.64 19.98
C GLN A 26 -3.51 -9.30 21.45
N ALA A 27 -2.91 -8.20 21.95
CA ALA A 27 -3.09 -7.80 23.35
C ALA A 27 -4.56 -7.53 23.70
N ALA A 28 -5.34 -6.93 22.80
CA ALA A 28 -6.76 -6.72 23.02
C ALA A 28 -7.55 -8.05 22.99
N GLY A 29 -7.17 -9.00 22.12
CA GLY A 29 -7.78 -10.32 22.03
C GLY A 29 -7.48 -11.25 23.22
N GLU A 30 -6.40 -11.01 23.94
CA GLU A 30 -6.07 -11.71 25.20
C GLU A 30 -7.03 -11.32 26.34
N ILE A 31 -7.67 -10.16 26.27
CA ILE A 31 -8.59 -9.65 27.29
C ILE A 31 -10.05 -9.92 26.94
N GLY A 32 -10.43 -9.88 25.66
CA GLY A 32 -11.81 -10.06 25.26
C GLY A 32 -12.02 -10.35 23.78
N THR A 33 -13.26 -10.69 23.43
CA THR A 33 -13.66 -10.93 22.04
C THR A 33 -13.69 -9.63 21.25
N LEU A 34 -12.97 -9.60 20.13
CA LEU A 34 -12.91 -8.43 19.24
C LEU A 34 -13.85 -8.59 18.05
N THR A 35 -14.58 -7.54 17.73
CA THR A 35 -15.34 -7.44 16.50
C THR A 35 -14.43 -7.06 15.32
N ARG A 36 -14.94 -7.17 14.09
CA ARG A 36 -14.21 -6.69 12.90
C ARG A 36 -13.93 -5.19 12.97
N ASP A 37 -14.85 -4.41 13.55
CA ASP A 37 -14.69 -2.96 13.71
C ASP A 37 -13.55 -2.63 14.69
N ASP A 38 -13.45 -3.35 15.80
CA ASP A 38 -12.36 -3.21 16.78
C ASP A 38 -10.99 -3.47 16.14
N LEU A 39 -10.89 -4.56 15.37
CA LEU A 39 -9.68 -4.92 14.65
C LEU A 39 -9.27 -3.81 13.66
N ASP A 40 -10.23 -3.29 12.90
CA ASP A 40 -9.98 -2.22 11.94
C ASP A 40 -9.52 -0.94 12.63
N TRP A 41 -10.15 -0.53 13.74
CA TRP A 41 -9.74 0.67 14.47
C TRP A 41 -8.34 0.55 15.05
N LEU A 42 -8.00 -0.58 15.67
CA LEU A 42 -6.64 -0.83 16.15
C LEU A 42 -5.62 -0.77 15.00
N GLY A 43 -5.96 -1.34 13.85
CA GLY A 43 -5.14 -1.25 12.65
C GLY A 43 -4.98 0.18 12.13
N ILE A 44 -6.07 0.94 12.07
CA ILE A 44 -6.06 2.35 11.65
C ILE A 44 -5.21 3.20 12.60
N HIS A 45 -5.32 3.01 13.92
CA HIS A 45 -4.48 3.73 14.88
C HIS A 45 -3.00 3.39 14.73
N ALA A 46 -2.66 2.12 14.49
CA ALA A 46 -1.29 1.72 14.18
C ALA A 46 -0.76 2.38 12.90
N THR A 47 -1.57 2.44 11.83
CA THR A 47 -1.18 3.14 10.58
C THR A 47 -0.91 4.63 10.81
N ARG A 48 -1.69 5.27 11.69
CA ARG A 48 -1.53 6.70 12.03
C ARG A 48 -0.24 6.94 12.80
N LEU A 49 0.10 6.06 13.75
CA LEU A 49 1.37 6.12 14.47
C LEU A 49 2.56 5.95 13.50
N ASN A 50 2.52 4.92 12.64
CA ASN A 50 3.57 4.67 11.66
C ASN A 50 3.68 5.83 10.64
N GLY A 51 2.54 6.38 10.19
CA GLY A 51 2.52 7.56 9.32
C GLY A 51 3.10 8.81 9.99
N HIS A 52 2.83 9.00 11.29
CA HIS A 52 3.44 10.11 12.03
C HIS A 52 4.95 9.94 12.16
N LEU A 53 5.44 8.74 12.46
CA LEU A 53 6.87 8.43 12.46
C LEU A 53 7.51 8.79 11.12
N LEU A 54 6.92 8.34 10.00
CA LEU A 54 7.44 8.61 8.67
C LEU A 54 7.47 10.11 8.35
N ARG A 55 6.39 10.83 8.64
CA ARG A 55 6.33 12.29 8.48
C ARG A 55 7.42 12.98 9.31
N THR A 56 7.69 12.51 10.53
CA THR A 56 8.72 13.07 11.41
C THR A 56 10.13 12.85 10.85
N ILE A 57 10.43 11.65 10.35
CA ILE A 57 11.69 11.36 9.65
C ILE A 57 11.90 12.30 8.46
N PHE A 58 10.82 12.59 7.72
CA PHE A 58 10.86 13.44 6.53
C PHE A 58 10.39 14.88 6.79
N ARG A 59 10.47 15.38 8.03
CA ARG A 59 9.88 16.69 8.43
C ARG A 59 10.26 17.85 7.51
N GLY A 60 11.50 17.87 6.99
CA GLY A 60 11.97 18.94 6.11
C GLY A 60 11.32 18.98 4.72
N ILE A 61 10.68 17.90 4.28
CA ILE A 61 10.07 17.78 2.94
C ILE A 61 8.60 17.32 2.97
N ALA A 62 8.15 16.77 4.10
CA ALA A 62 6.79 16.27 4.27
C ALA A 62 5.82 17.38 4.64
N HIS A 63 4.61 17.29 4.11
CA HIS A 63 3.50 18.12 4.56
C HIS A 63 3.30 17.96 6.08
N PRO A 64 3.02 19.05 6.83
CA PRO A 64 2.99 19.00 8.29
C PRO A 64 1.90 18.10 8.86
N ARG A 65 0.80 17.88 8.13
CA ARG A 65 -0.31 17.00 8.51
C ARG A 65 -0.14 15.59 7.95
N VAL A 66 -0.42 14.57 8.77
CA VAL A 66 -0.70 13.20 8.32
C VAL A 66 -2.18 13.09 7.96
N PHE A 67 -2.48 12.66 6.74
CA PHE A 67 -3.85 12.60 6.23
C PHE A 67 -4.54 11.29 6.63
N LYS A 68 -5.67 11.42 7.32
CA LYS A 68 -6.48 10.29 7.83
C LYS A 68 -7.71 10.02 6.95
N ASN A 69 -7.92 10.81 5.91
CA ASN A 69 -9.01 10.66 4.94
C ASN A 69 -8.44 11.02 3.56
N PRO A 70 -8.45 10.09 2.58
CA PRO A 70 -7.88 10.35 1.27
C PRO A 70 -8.56 11.51 0.54
N HIS A 71 -9.84 11.78 0.82
CA HIS A 71 -10.58 12.89 0.22
C HIS A 71 -10.20 14.27 0.78
N GLN A 72 -9.52 14.32 1.93
CA GLN A 72 -9.02 15.58 2.52
C GLN A 72 -7.59 15.91 2.10
N VAL A 73 -6.94 15.07 1.30
CA VAL A 73 -5.60 15.37 0.77
C VAL A 73 -5.71 16.52 -0.23
N PRO A 74 -4.87 17.55 -0.17
CA PRO A 74 -4.93 18.64 -1.15
C PRO A 74 -4.45 18.15 -2.52
N GLN A 75 -5.15 18.51 -3.59
CA GLN A 75 -4.72 18.17 -4.96
C GLN A 75 -3.42 18.86 -5.36
N LYS A 76 -3.18 20.06 -4.82
CA LYS A 76 -1.95 20.83 -4.97
C LYS A 76 -1.30 20.99 -3.60
N SER A 77 -0.01 20.68 -3.52
CA SER A 77 0.78 20.84 -2.29
C SER A 77 2.11 21.49 -2.64
N ALA A 78 2.53 22.46 -1.80
CA ALA A 78 3.88 23.02 -1.83
C ALA A 78 4.93 21.99 -1.36
N TYR A 79 4.52 21.04 -0.51
CA TYR A 79 5.38 19.97 -0.04
C TYR A 79 5.47 18.83 -1.06
N PRO A 80 6.68 18.32 -1.35
CA PRO A 80 6.86 17.22 -2.29
C PRO A 80 6.45 15.85 -1.73
N LEU A 81 6.21 15.73 -0.43
CA LEU A 81 5.80 14.49 0.21
C LEU A 81 4.52 14.67 1.03
N LEU A 82 3.49 13.89 0.70
CA LEU A 82 2.25 13.76 1.45
C LEU A 82 2.25 12.41 2.17
N VAL A 83 1.97 12.40 3.48
CA VAL A 83 1.89 11.16 4.25
C VAL A 83 0.45 10.93 4.67
N ALA A 84 -0.07 9.75 4.36
CA ALA A 84 -1.41 9.31 4.69
C ALA A 84 -1.39 7.99 5.48
N ALA A 85 -2.50 7.71 6.13
CA ALA A 85 -2.72 6.54 6.98
C ALA A 85 -4.07 5.90 6.63
N GLY A 86 -4.42 4.81 7.32
CA GLY A 86 -5.73 4.18 7.25
C GLY A 86 -6.87 5.18 7.53
N TRP A 87 -7.99 4.97 6.84
CA TRP A 87 -9.11 5.91 6.85
C TRP A 87 -10.18 5.55 7.88
N LYS A 88 -11.04 4.60 7.53
CA LYS A 88 -12.18 4.13 8.32
C LYS A 88 -12.29 2.60 8.16
N PRO A 89 -13.00 1.90 9.06
CA PRO A 89 -13.23 0.46 8.96
C PRO A 89 -13.77 0.04 7.59
N GLY A 90 -13.43 -1.19 7.19
CA GLY A 90 -13.79 -1.78 5.90
C GLY A 90 -12.80 -1.49 4.76
N TRP A 91 -11.69 -0.79 5.01
CA TRP A 91 -10.73 -0.40 3.96
C TRP A 91 -9.29 -0.65 4.38
N SER A 92 -8.52 -1.32 3.51
CA SER A 92 -7.09 -1.44 3.65
C SER A 92 -6.34 -0.15 3.29
N THR A 93 -5.04 -0.15 3.59
CA THR A 93 -4.13 0.91 3.13
C THR A 93 -3.89 0.89 1.62
N ASP A 94 -4.07 -0.27 0.96
CA ASP A 94 -4.00 -0.36 -0.50
C ASP A 94 -5.15 0.41 -1.13
N TYR A 95 -6.37 0.24 -0.59
CA TYR A 95 -7.53 1.00 -1.04
C TYR A 95 -7.30 2.51 -0.88
N VAL A 96 -6.81 2.94 0.28
CA VAL A 96 -6.45 4.35 0.51
C VAL A 96 -5.40 4.83 -0.51
N ALA A 97 -4.38 4.03 -0.83
CA ALA A 97 -3.36 4.39 -1.81
C ALA A 97 -3.94 4.60 -3.20
N VAL A 98 -4.86 3.73 -3.64
CA VAL A 98 -5.54 3.88 -4.93
C VAL A 98 -6.47 5.10 -4.92
N CYS A 99 -7.20 5.38 -3.83
CA CYS A 99 -7.98 6.61 -3.71
C CYS A 99 -7.12 7.87 -3.86
N LEU A 100 -5.93 7.88 -3.26
CA LEU A 100 -4.99 8.99 -3.39
C LEU A 100 -4.45 9.10 -4.81
N ALA A 101 -4.06 7.99 -5.42
CA ALA A 101 -3.58 7.99 -6.80
C ALA A 101 -4.65 8.57 -7.74
N LYS A 102 -5.90 8.12 -7.62
CA LYS A 102 -7.04 8.70 -8.37
C LYS A 102 -7.22 10.18 -8.11
N ARG A 103 -7.18 10.62 -6.84
CA ARG A 103 -7.40 12.02 -6.47
C ARG A 103 -6.30 12.95 -6.95
N LEU A 104 -5.06 12.47 -6.96
CA LEU A 104 -3.86 13.23 -7.33
C LEU A 104 -3.51 13.10 -8.82
N GLY A 105 -4.28 12.32 -9.59
CA GLY A 105 -4.00 12.06 -11.01
C GLY A 105 -2.74 11.23 -11.24
N ALA A 106 -2.34 10.40 -10.27
CA ALA A 106 -1.19 9.51 -10.43
C ALA A 106 -1.60 8.26 -11.23
N SER A 107 -0.81 7.91 -12.24
CA SER A 107 -1.04 6.72 -13.08
C SER A 107 -0.48 5.42 -12.50
N GLN A 108 0.28 5.49 -11.40
CA GLN A 108 0.99 4.34 -10.84
C GLN A 108 0.98 4.38 -9.31
N VAL A 109 0.78 3.21 -8.70
CA VAL A 109 0.97 2.94 -7.27
C VAL A 109 2.10 1.92 -7.11
N PHE A 110 3.05 2.21 -6.24
CA PHE A 110 4.09 1.27 -5.84
C PHE A 110 3.68 0.62 -4.51
N ASN A 111 3.38 -0.67 -4.54
CA ASN A 111 3.10 -1.45 -3.34
C ASN A 111 4.38 -2.13 -2.86
N PHE A 112 4.91 -1.65 -1.72
CA PHE A 112 6.09 -2.23 -1.09
C PHE A 112 5.67 -3.35 -0.14
N SER A 113 5.79 -4.57 -0.63
CA SER A 113 5.47 -5.80 0.09
C SER A 113 6.73 -6.45 0.67
N ASN A 114 6.57 -7.64 1.26
CA ASN A 114 7.64 -8.53 1.69
C ASN A 114 7.90 -9.70 0.72
N ILE A 115 7.22 -9.72 -0.42
CA ILE A 115 7.41 -10.69 -1.51
C ILE A 115 8.05 -10.02 -2.71
N ASP A 116 8.82 -10.78 -3.48
CA ASP A 116 9.45 -10.26 -4.69
C ASP A 116 8.44 -10.14 -5.84
N TYR A 117 7.60 -11.17 -6.05
CA TYR A 117 6.56 -11.20 -7.09
C TYR A 117 5.19 -11.59 -6.50
N VAL A 118 4.14 -11.35 -7.27
CA VAL A 118 2.91 -12.16 -7.19
C VAL A 118 3.22 -13.53 -7.79
N TYR A 119 2.71 -14.59 -7.15
CA TYR A 119 2.92 -15.97 -7.56
C TYR A 119 1.60 -16.64 -7.89
N THR A 120 1.63 -17.68 -8.72
CA THR A 120 0.44 -18.50 -9.05
C THR A 120 -0.17 -19.21 -7.84
N ALA A 121 0.61 -19.44 -6.78
CA ALA A 121 0.21 -19.97 -5.48
C ALA A 121 1.16 -19.43 -4.39
N ASP A 122 0.87 -19.66 -3.11
CA ASP A 122 1.80 -19.26 -2.03
C ASP A 122 3.10 -20.09 -2.13
N PRO A 123 4.25 -19.48 -2.47
CA PRO A 123 5.50 -20.21 -2.71
C PRO A 123 6.07 -20.87 -1.43
N ARG A 124 5.54 -20.50 -0.25
CA ARG A 124 5.90 -21.15 1.01
C ARG A 124 5.16 -22.46 1.23
N LYS A 125 4.07 -22.69 0.49
CA LYS A 125 3.20 -23.86 0.60
C LYS A 125 3.26 -24.75 -0.65
N ASP A 126 3.47 -24.14 -1.80
CA ASP A 126 3.51 -24.81 -3.09
C ASP A 126 4.87 -24.55 -3.78
N PRO A 127 5.78 -25.54 -3.81
CA PRO A 127 7.07 -25.43 -4.49
C PRO A 127 6.97 -25.23 -6.00
N SER A 128 5.81 -25.53 -6.61
CA SER A 128 5.57 -25.33 -8.04
C SER A 128 5.12 -23.90 -8.40
N ALA A 129 4.93 -23.04 -7.40
CA ALA A 129 4.48 -21.66 -7.57
C ALA A 129 5.43 -20.87 -8.49
N LYS A 130 4.87 -20.28 -9.54
CA LYS A 130 5.62 -19.51 -10.53
C LYS A 130 5.44 -18.01 -10.29
N ALA A 131 6.52 -17.26 -10.39
CA ALA A 131 6.48 -15.80 -10.34
C ALA A 131 5.78 -15.24 -11.57
N LEU A 132 4.99 -14.18 -11.37
CA LEU A 132 4.26 -13.47 -12.41
C LEU A 132 4.82 -12.05 -12.55
N PRO A 133 5.78 -11.78 -13.46
CA PRO A 133 6.40 -10.45 -13.58
C PRO A 133 5.46 -9.38 -14.14
N GLU A 134 4.50 -9.80 -14.96
CA GLU A 134 3.50 -8.93 -15.58
C GLU A 134 2.16 -9.67 -15.58
N MET A 135 1.07 -8.93 -15.36
CA MET A 135 -0.28 -9.47 -15.45
C MET A 135 -1.32 -8.36 -15.64
N THR A 136 -2.45 -8.73 -16.21
CA THR A 136 -3.63 -7.86 -16.33
C THR A 136 -4.40 -7.79 -15.02
N TRP A 137 -5.22 -6.75 -14.86
CA TRP A 137 -6.15 -6.68 -13.73
C TRP A 137 -7.14 -7.84 -13.68
N LYS A 138 -7.55 -8.36 -14.86
CA LYS A 138 -8.46 -9.50 -14.97
C LYS A 138 -7.83 -10.77 -14.41
N GLU A 139 -6.59 -11.06 -14.79
CA GLU A 139 -5.83 -12.20 -14.28
C GLU A 139 -5.59 -12.07 -12.78
N TYR A 140 -5.25 -10.86 -12.30
CA TYR A 140 -5.01 -10.63 -10.89
C TYR A 140 -6.26 -10.90 -10.06
N GLN A 141 -7.40 -10.34 -10.45
CA GLN A 141 -8.67 -10.52 -9.75
C GLN A 141 -9.13 -11.99 -9.75
N ALA A 142 -8.90 -12.73 -10.84
CA ALA A 142 -9.15 -14.17 -10.90
C ALA A 142 -8.27 -14.96 -9.92
N LEU A 143 -7.01 -14.55 -9.74
CA LEU A 143 -6.05 -15.19 -8.84
C LEU A 143 -6.38 -14.97 -7.36
N ILE A 144 -6.73 -13.75 -6.95
CA ILE A 144 -6.90 -13.40 -5.52
C ILE A 144 -8.34 -13.53 -5.01
N GLY A 145 -9.33 -13.66 -5.90
CA GLY A 145 -10.75 -13.67 -5.52
C GLY A 145 -11.31 -12.29 -5.16
N GLY A 146 -12.49 -12.25 -4.54
CA GLY A 146 -13.31 -11.04 -4.42
C GLY A 146 -13.50 -10.45 -3.01
N GLU A 147 -13.35 -11.22 -1.94
CA GLU A 147 -13.65 -10.73 -0.58
C GLU A 147 -12.40 -10.16 0.11
N TRP A 148 -12.53 -8.97 0.72
CA TRP A 148 -11.53 -8.45 1.65
C TRP A 148 -11.97 -8.66 3.11
N LYS A 149 -11.01 -8.94 3.99
CA LYS A 149 -11.21 -9.10 5.45
C LYS A 149 -10.05 -8.46 6.22
N PRO A 150 -10.28 -7.90 7.43
CA PRO A 150 -9.20 -7.38 8.27
C PRO A 150 -8.14 -8.45 8.52
N GLY A 151 -6.87 -8.10 8.32
CA GLY A 151 -5.74 -9.01 8.50
C GLY A 151 -5.50 -10.02 7.36
N MET A 152 -6.26 -9.95 6.26
CA MET A 152 -6.02 -10.78 5.07
C MET A 152 -4.60 -10.61 4.53
N ASN A 153 -3.97 -11.73 4.16
CA ASN A 153 -2.65 -11.78 3.55
C ASN A 153 -2.79 -11.98 2.03
N ALA A 154 -3.18 -10.92 1.33
CA ALA A 154 -3.18 -10.86 -0.12
C ALA A 154 -2.01 -9.98 -0.59
N PRO A 155 -1.40 -10.24 -1.77
CA PRO A 155 -0.37 -9.36 -2.32
C PRO A 155 -0.82 -7.90 -2.49
N PHE A 156 -2.10 -7.70 -2.81
CA PHE A 156 -2.79 -6.43 -2.97
C PHE A 156 -4.29 -6.65 -2.72
N ASP A 157 -4.94 -5.69 -2.08
CA ASP A 157 -6.35 -5.80 -1.68
C ASP A 157 -7.33 -6.03 -2.88
N PRO A 158 -8.28 -6.98 -2.80
CA PRO A 158 -9.27 -7.26 -3.85
C PRO A 158 -10.26 -6.14 -4.20
N ILE A 159 -10.58 -5.27 -3.26
CA ILE A 159 -11.40 -4.08 -3.46
C ILE A 159 -10.54 -2.95 -4.06
N ALA A 160 -9.31 -2.79 -3.59
CA ALA A 160 -8.35 -1.83 -4.15
C ALA A 160 -7.99 -2.18 -5.59
N SER A 161 -7.81 -3.46 -5.93
CA SER A 161 -7.52 -3.93 -7.28
C SER A 161 -8.65 -3.58 -8.26
N ARG A 162 -9.91 -3.76 -7.85
CA ARG A 162 -11.08 -3.35 -8.63
C ARG A 162 -11.13 -1.84 -8.84
N LEU A 163 -10.80 -1.06 -7.81
CA LEU A 163 -10.74 0.40 -7.92
C LEU A 163 -9.61 0.84 -8.86
N ALA A 164 -8.43 0.23 -8.77
CA ALA A 164 -7.27 0.55 -9.60
C ALA A 164 -7.56 0.21 -11.08
N ALA A 165 -8.12 -0.97 -11.34
CA ALA A 165 -8.55 -1.39 -12.68
C ALA A 165 -9.53 -0.39 -13.32
N ARG A 166 -10.60 -0.03 -12.59
CA ARG A 166 -11.60 0.94 -13.07
C ARG A 166 -11.04 2.34 -13.29
N ALA A 167 -9.99 2.71 -12.57
CA ALA A 167 -9.35 4.01 -12.67
C ALA A 167 -8.18 4.04 -13.67
N GLY A 168 -7.84 2.91 -14.31
CA GLY A 168 -6.68 2.81 -15.20
C GLY A 168 -5.34 3.04 -14.49
N ILE A 169 -5.28 2.72 -13.19
CA ILE A 169 -4.07 2.90 -12.37
C ILE A 169 -3.26 1.61 -12.42
N GLU A 170 -1.98 1.73 -12.78
CA GLU A 170 -1.02 0.62 -12.71
C GLU A 170 -0.58 0.39 -11.26
N VAL A 171 -0.41 -0.87 -10.86
CA VAL A 171 0.23 -1.23 -9.58
C VAL A 171 1.51 -2.00 -9.84
N ALA A 172 2.62 -1.53 -9.27
CA ALA A 172 3.87 -2.27 -9.18
C ALA A 172 4.02 -2.85 -7.77
N ILE A 173 4.01 -4.18 -7.66
CA ILE A 173 4.26 -4.92 -6.41
C ILE A 173 5.71 -5.36 -6.39
N LEU A 174 6.43 -5.02 -5.34
CA LEU A 174 7.84 -5.37 -5.17
C LEU A 174 8.24 -5.43 -3.70
N ASN A 175 9.33 -6.14 -3.42
CA ASN A 175 9.89 -6.24 -2.08
C ASN A 175 10.51 -4.92 -1.61
N GLY A 176 9.90 -4.30 -0.61
CA GLY A 176 10.34 -3.02 -0.05
C GLY A 176 11.69 -3.05 0.66
N LYS A 177 12.20 -4.25 1.03
CA LYS A 177 13.52 -4.39 1.66
C LYS A 177 14.67 -4.24 0.66
N ASN A 178 14.42 -4.51 -0.62
CA ASN A 178 15.43 -4.37 -1.66
C ASN A 178 15.48 -2.92 -2.17
N ILE A 179 16.22 -2.06 -1.45
CA ILE A 179 16.30 -0.63 -1.74
C ILE A 179 16.85 -0.33 -3.15
N ALA A 180 17.80 -1.15 -3.64
CA ALA A 180 18.33 -1.03 -4.99
C ALA A 180 17.22 -1.27 -6.04
N ASN A 181 16.38 -2.28 -5.81
CA ASN A 181 15.24 -2.59 -6.66
C ASN A 181 14.14 -1.51 -6.62
N VAL A 182 13.83 -0.98 -5.44
CA VAL A 182 12.91 0.16 -5.29
C VAL A 182 13.41 1.38 -6.07
N LYS A 183 14.72 1.66 -6.03
CA LYS A 183 15.35 2.72 -6.82
C LYS A 183 15.21 2.45 -8.32
N ALA A 184 15.45 1.23 -8.79
CA ALA A 184 15.28 0.86 -10.19
C ALA A 184 13.83 1.06 -10.65
N CYS A 185 12.85 0.64 -9.84
CA CYS A 185 11.42 0.80 -10.10
C CYS A 185 11.02 2.28 -10.23
N PHE A 186 11.43 3.16 -9.30
CA PHE A 186 11.17 4.61 -9.39
C PHE A 186 11.80 5.29 -10.62
N GLN A 187 12.90 4.73 -11.13
CA GLN A 187 13.58 5.20 -12.32
C GLN A 187 13.01 4.61 -13.62
N ARG A 188 11.91 3.83 -13.53
CA ARG A 188 11.31 3.10 -14.66
C ARG A 188 12.32 2.19 -15.39
N LYS A 189 13.30 1.68 -14.66
CA LYS A 189 14.21 0.64 -15.14
C LYS A 189 13.58 -0.74 -14.89
N LYS A 190 14.15 -1.77 -15.51
CA LYS A 190 13.81 -3.16 -15.17
C LYS A 190 14.00 -3.37 -13.66
N PHE A 191 12.98 -3.94 -13.02
CA PHE A 191 12.97 -4.21 -11.59
C PHE A 191 12.43 -5.62 -11.35
N VAL A 192 12.78 -6.19 -10.21
CA VAL A 192 12.26 -7.47 -9.69
C VAL A 192 10.92 -7.18 -9.05
N GLY A 193 9.84 -7.58 -9.71
CA GLY A 193 8.50 -7.49 -9.17
C GLY A 193 7.41 -7.68 -10.21
N THR A 194 6.17 -7.53 -9.77
CA THR A 194 4.99 -7.70 -10.61
C THR A 194 4.43 -6.35 -11.01
N ARG A 195 4.25 -6.13 -12.31
CA ARG A 195 3.46 -5.02 -12.85
C ARG A 195 2.03 -5.53 -13.14
N ILE A 196 1.05 -4.83 -12.58
CA ILE A 196 -0.38 -5.06 -12.85
C ILE A 196 -0.93 -3.86 -13.59
N ALA A 197 -1.37 -4.06 -14.83
CA ALA A 197 -1.90 -3.04 -15.73
C ALA A 197 -3.17 -3.53 -16.45
N LEU A 198 -3.68 -2.75 -17.43
CA LEU A 198 -4.85 -3.09 -18.24
C LEU A 198 -4.89 -4.56 -18.66
#